data_AF-A0A7Y9JUA8-F1
#
_entry.id   AF-A0A7Y9JUA8-F1
#
_cell.length_a   1.000
_cell.length_b   1.000
_cell.length_c   1.000
_cell.angle_alpha   90.00
_cell.angle_beta   90.00
_cell.angle_gamma   90.00
#
_symmetry.space_group_name_H-M   'P 1'
#
loop_
_entity.id
_entity.type
_entity.pdbx_description
1 polymer ?
#
loop_
_entity_poly.entity_id
_entity_poly.type
_entity_poly.pdbx_seq_one_letter_code
_entity_poly.pdbx_strand_id
1 'polypeptide(L)'
;MKKSFKRAAAASAVCAVSLAGTLATNPTAVAGEAAEARASQKAITDFGMKALAFGTKVSVGGIDIKSLKDSLDILACTRSAGVERVKPSKLSTEQITSLIAENAPVDIAKLISISPSTSRTSTYRDGAVTGTRAVNTIADITLGGELVQDLKIPTLKIQGLNAVADSFHDPADTDGDGNPFGTDESFGFEGISLDYEGTVVEGTPLADLLDIVNQVAAPVNEIVDELVTLLLDQVGQIIEIPGLGSIGLGSSFSKVDDTSAVSGANALKIEVDPSDEGNDSAVLLKLGYAQSRISDSKPSGVFRSTIMGLDFEALPLSDDVSLLHLGGIGTESIPCEGTGNKKVVKSIEGDRAIPLNIPGLGGVAVLNGLEYSYKAKQMSRGRARSMAKSSLGSFSIPLLDLEVTGISSKLNLLSREGERVRGSKNPKFKVADILYKGESLMPAGGLKIRETVEFTIDELGGEKGFLTFGPRYSRNYYGAKLSALSLEIPAAQLKLDLGWLESQIYPR
;
A
#
# COMPACT_ATOMS: atom_id res chain seq x y z
N MET A 1 -57.76 -35.75 -40.03
CA MET A 1 -56.64 -35.35 -40.92
C MET A 1 -55.72 -36.55 -41.09
N LYS A 2 -55.40 -36.91 -42.34
CA LYS A 2 -54.67 -38.12 -42.74
C LYS A 2 -53.14 -37.92 -42.68
N LYS A 3 -52.41 -38.94 -42.19
CA LYS A 3 -51.29 -39.67 -42.86
C LYS A 3 -50.18 -40.09 -41.88
N SER A 4 -49.91 -41.40 -41.85
CA SER A 4 -48.68 -42.01 -41.38
C SER A 4 -47.54 -41.83 -42.39
N PHE A 5 -46.27 -41.86 -41.96
CA PHE A 5 -45.28 -42.88 -42.36
C PHE A 5 -43.88 -42.60 -41.75
N LYS A 6 -43.20 -43.71 -41.47
CA LYS A 6 -41.85 -43.90 -40.92
C LYS A 6 -40.72 -43.57 -41.93
N ARG A 7 -39.52 -43.25 -41.42
CA ARG A 7 -38.14 -43.69 -41.80
C ARG A 7 -37.14 -42.75 -41.08
N ALA A 8 -36.37 -43.16 -40.07
CA ALA A 8 -35.20 -44.04 -40.07
C ALA A 8 -34.02 -43.52 -40.93
N ALA A 9 -33.00 -42.98 -40.26
CA ALA A 9 -31.60 -43.01 -40.69
C ALA A 9 -30.72 -43.12 -39.43
N ALA A 10 -29.83 -44.10 -39.46
CA ALA A 10 -28.89 -44.47 -38.40
C ALA A 10 -27.49 -43.90 -38.71
N ALA A 11 -26.70 -43.65 -37.66
CA ALA A 11 -25.21 -43.67 -37.63
C ALA A 11 -24.78 -43.17 -36.22
N SER A 12 -24.53 -44.07 -35.27
CA SER A 12 -23.21 -44.64 -34.92
C SER A 12 -22.33 -43.74 -34.04
N ALA A 13 -22.23 -44.07 -32.75
CA ALA A 13 -21.05 -43.78 -31.93
C ALA A 13 -20.95 -44.81 -30.79
N VAL A 14 -20.24 -45.88 -31.13
CA VAL A 14 -19.46 -46.85 -30.34
C VAL A 14 -19.55 -46.76 -28.80
N CYS A 15 -20.08 -47.84 -28.21
CA CYS A 15 -19.73 -48.28 -26.86
C CYS A 15 -18.29 -48.81 -26.83
N ALA A 16 -17.49 -48.35 -25.87
CA ALA A 16 -16.34 -49.11 -25.38
C ALA A 16 -16.52 -49.28 -23.87
N VAL A 17 -16.80 -50.51 -23.44
CA VAL A 17 -16.92 -50.94 -22.06
C VAL A 17 -15.60 -51.55 -21.61
N SER A 18 -15.07 -50.97 -20.53
CA SER A 18 -14.23 -51.53 -19.47
C SER A 18 -12.91 -52.26 -19.79
N LEU A 19 -11.83 -51.78 -19.16
CA LEU A 19 -11.02 -52.65 -18.33
C LEU A 19 -10.88 -52.01 -16.94
N ALA A 20 -11.35 -52.74 -15.92
CA ALA A 20 -11.17 -52.41 -14.53
C ALA A 20 -9.70 -52.62 -14.13
N GLY A 21 -9.06 -51.56 -13.64
CA GLY A 21 -7.86 -51.63 -12.81
C GLY A 21 -8.23 -51.12 -11.42
N THR A 22 -8.37 -52.04 -10.47
CA THR A 22 -8.60 -51.74 -9.06
C THR A 22 -7.38 -51.03 -8.47
N LEU A 23 -7.44 -49.70 -8.38
CA LEU A 23 -6.65 -48.91 -7.44
C LEU A 23 -7.62 -48.34 -6.41
N ALA A 24 -7.51 -48.83 -5.19
CA ALA A 24 -8.17 -48.28 -4.01
C ALA A 24 -7.71 -46.82 -3.86
N THR A 25 -8.54 -45.89 -4.34
CA THR A 25 -8.35 -44.46 -4.10
C THR A 25 -8.95 -44.15 -2.75
N ASN A 26 -8.10 -43.75 -1.81
CA ASN A 26 -8.54 -43.17 -0.55
C ASN A 26 -9.49 -41.99 -0.84
N PRO A 27 -10.70 -41.97 -0.28
CA PRO A 27 -11.70 -40.92 -0.55
C PRO A 27 -11.31 -39.53 0.00
N THR A 28 -10.15 -39.41 0.64
CA THR A 28 -9.66 -38.16 1.25
C THR A 28 -8.97 -37.21 0.26
N ALA A 29 -8.41 -37.69 -0.85
CA ALA A 29 -7.69 -36.81 -1.80
C ALA A 29 -8.62 -36.02 -2.74
N VAL A 30 -9.72 -36.63 -3.19
CA VAL A 30 -10.68 -35.98 -4.12
C VAL A 30 -11.56 -34.95 -3.39
N ALA A 31 -11.76 -35.10 -2.08
CA ALA A 31 -12.47 -34.13 -1.26
C ALA A 31 -11.65 -32.85 -1.02
N GLY A 32 -10.32 -32.95 -0.89
CA GLY A 32 -9.40 -31.81 -0.76
C GLY A 32 -9.31 -30.96 -2.03
N GLU A 33 -9.12 -31.61 -3.19
CA GLU A 33 -9.09 -30.91 -4.48
C GLU A 33 -10.45 -30.31 -4.86
N ALA A 34 -11.57 -30.97 -4.50
CA ALA A 34 -12.92 -30.42 -4.71
C ALA A 34 -13.27 -29.28 -3.74
N ALA A 35 -12.67 -29.24 -2.54
CA ALA A 35 -12.80 -28.13 -1.59
C ALA A 35 -11.99 -26.92 -2.05
N GLU A 36 -10.74 -27.10 -2.50
CA GLU A 36 -9.94 -26.03 -3.13
C GLU A 36 -10.58 -25.53 -4.45
N ALA A 37 -11.17 -26.42 -5.26
CA ALA A 37 -11.89 -26.05 -6.48
C ALA A 37 -13.24 -25.32 -6.20
N ARG A 38 -13.86 -25.52 -5.03
CA ARG A 38 -15.05 -24.76 -4.60
C ARG A 38 -14.70 -23.44 -3.93
N ALA A 39 -13.61 -23.38 -3.16
CA ALA A 39 -13.07 -22.14 -2.58
C ALA A 39 -12.61 -21.13 -3.66
N SER A 40 -12.29 -21.63 -4.87
CA SER A 40 -11.86 -20.83 -6.03
C SER A 40 -12.99 -20.43 -7.00
N GLN A 41 -14.25 -20.82 -6.77
CA GLN A 41 -15.37 -20.28 -7.56
C GLN A 41 -15.66 -18.84 -7.16
N LYS A 42 -15.47 -17.91 -8.10
CA LYS A 42 -15.81 -16.50 -7.90
C LYS A 42 -17.29 -16.34 -7.56
N ALA A 43 -17.58 -16.01 -6.31
CA ALA A 43 -18.94 -15.83 -5.81
C ALA A 43 -19.14 -14.37 -5.37
N ILE A 44 -20.28 -13.79 -5.71
CA ILE A 44 -20.66 -12.47 -5.18
C ILE A 44 -21.20 -12.67 -3.77
N THR A 45 -20.59 -11.99 -2.81
CA THR A 45 -21.01 -11.99 -1.40
C THR A 45 -21.73 -10.68 -1.07
N ASP A 46 -22.35 -10.62 0.10
CA ASP A 46 -22.92 -9.39 0.62
C ASP A 46 -21.88 -8.51 1.32
N PHE A 47 -20.70 -9.05 1.63
CA PHE A 47 -19.64 -8.35 2.34
C PHE A 47 -18.80 -7.43 1.45
N GLY A 48 -18.31 -6.34 2.04
CA GLY A 48 -17.26 -5.52 1.44
C GLY A 48 -15.89 -5.93 1.97
N MET A 49 -15.02 -6.45 1.11
CA MET A 49 -13.69 -6.97 1.44
C MET A 49 -12.59 -6.12 0.80
N LYS A 50 -11.50 -5.87 1.54
CA LYS A 50 -10.30 -5.19 1.06
C LYS A 50 -9.07 -5.78 1.73
N ALA A 51 -7.98 -5.85 0.97
CA ALA A 51 -6.67 -6.29 1.47
C ALA A 51 -5.54 -5.44 0.87
N LEU A 52 -4.43 -5.35 1.61
CA LEU A 52 -3.22 -4.62 1.26
C LEU A 52 -2.02 -5.40 1.80
N ALA A 53 -1.04 -5.67 0.95
CA ALA A 53 0.25 -6.24 1.37
C ALA A 53 1.40 -5.58 0.61
N PHE A 54 2.55 -5.44 1.27
CA PHE A 54 3.82 -5.02 0.64
C PHE A 54 5.00 -5.52 1.47
N GLY A 55 6.13 -5.75 0.81
CA GLY A 55 7.38 -6.22 1.43
C GLY A 55 8.05 -5.13 2.23
N THR A 56 8.78 -4.28 1.53
CA THR A 56 9.57 -3.23 2.16
C THR A 56 8.88 -1.89 2.00
N LYS A 57 8.99 -1.01 2.98
CA LYS A 57 8.64 0.40 2.82
C LYS A 57 9.73 1.22 3.49
N VAL A 58 10.33 2.11 2.71
CA VAL A 58 11.35 3.04 3.18
C VAL A 58 10.69 4.39 3.45
N SER A 59 11.03 4.99 4.59
CA SER A 59 10.61 6.33 4.95
C SER A 59 11.84 7.14 5.35
N VAL A 60 12.01 8.33 4.79
CA VAL A 60 13.16 9.22 5.08
C VAL A 60 12.60 10.51 5.64
N GLY A 61 13.07 10.96 6.81
CA GLY A 61 12.59 12.21 7.44
C GLY A 61 11.08 12.23 7.67
N GLY A 62 10.47 11.09 8.01
CA GLY A 62 9.02 10.95 8.22
C GLY A 62 8.17 10.91 6.93
N ILE A 63 8.80 10.89 5.75
CA ILE A 63 8.11 10.80 4.46
C ILE A 63 8.11 9.36 3.97
N ASP A 64 6.91 8.79 3.94
CA ASP A 64 6.66 7.49 3.34
C ASP A 64 6.91 7.52 1.81
N ILE A 65 7.96 6.85 1.32
CA ILE A 65 8.20 6.68 -0.12
C ILE A 65 7.34 5.50 -0.61
N LYS A 66 6.08 5.76 -0.98
CA LYS A 66 5.13 4.68 -1.32
C LYS A 66 5.50 3.85 -2.55
N SER A 67 6.34 4.35 -3.46
CA SER A 67 6.85 3.57 -4.60
C SER A 67 7.87 2.51 -4.23
N LEU A 68 8.57 2.68 -3.10
CA LEU A 68 9.50 1.67 -2.59
C LEU A 68 8.78 0.51 -1.90
N LYS A 69 7.44 0.48 -1.97
CA LYS A 69 6.65 -0.67 -1.57
C LYS A 69 6.92 -1.83 -2.51
N ASP A 70 7.97 -2.58 -2.20
CA ASP A 70 8.28 -3.79 -2.93
C ASP A 70 7.10 -4.77 -2.85
N SER A 71 6.85 -5.49 -3.94
CA SER A 71 5.73 -6.42 -4.12
C SER A 71 4.34 -5.86 -3.77
N LEU A 72 4.12 -4.53 -3.78
CA LEU A 72 2.82 -3.93 -3.39
C LEU A 72 1.63 -4.56 -4.11
N ASP A 73 0.71 -5.12 -3.33
CA ASP A 73 -0.59 -5.58 -3.81
C ASP A 73 -1.72 -4.92 -3.05
N ILE A 74 -2.65 -4.32 -3.81
CA ILE A 74 -3.86 -3.69 -3.29
C ILE A 74 -5.06 -4.39 -3.90
N LEU A 75 -5.76 -5.18 -3.07
CA LEU A 75 -7.10 -5.64 -3.40
C LEU A 75 -8.10 -4.52 -3.09
N ALA A 76 -8.43 -3.74 -4.11
CA ALA A 76 -9.46 -2.70 -3.97
C ALA A 76 -10.80 -3.30 -3.52
N CYS A 77 -11.58 -2.52 -2.76
CA CYS A 77 -12.85 -2.97 -2.16
C CYS A 77 -13.70 -3.80 -3.14
N THR A 78 -13.98 -5.05 -2.79
CA THR A 78 -14.70 -5.99 -3.64
C THR A 78 -15.77 -6.71 -2.83
N ARG A 79 -16.72 -7.30 -3.56
CA ARG A 79 -17.72 -8.23 -3.00
C ARG A 79 -17.46 -9.66 -3.44
N SER A 80 -16.54 -9.86 -4.38
CA SER A 80 -16.25 -11.17 -4.93
C SER A 80 -15.35 -11.95 -3.96
N ALA A 81 -15.83 -13.09 -3.49
CA ALA A 81 -15.00 -14.14 -2.90
C ALA A 81 -14.34 -14.95 -4.03
N GLY A 82 -13.24 -15.64 -3.74
CA GLY A 82 -12.46 -16.41 -4.71
C GLY A 82 -11.58 -15.54 -5.61
N VAL A 83 -11.24 -14.33 -5.18
CA VAL A 83 -10.26 -13.48 -5.87
C VAL A 83 -8.91 -13.69 -5.20
N GLU A 84 -7.90 -14.10 -5.97
CA GLU A 84 -6.53 -14.19 -5.50
C GLU A 84 -5.63 -13.36 -6.41
N ARG A 85 -4.66 -12.68 -5.79
CA ARG A 85 -3.62 -11.92 -6.46
C ARG A 85 -2.29 -12.21 -5.78
N VAL A 86 -1.29 -12.49 -6.60
CA VAL A 86 0.10 -12.64 -6.16
C VAL A 86 0.92 -11.60 -6.90
N LYS A 87 1.73 -10.84 -6.17
CA LYS A 87 2.66 -9.85 -6.69
C LYS A 87 4.06 -10.21 -6.22
N PRO A 88 4.97 -10.58 -7.13
CA PRO A 88 6.38 -10.71 -6.79
C PRO A 88 7.02 -9.32 -6.67
N SER A 89 8.18 -9.29 -6.04
CA SER A 89 9.10 -8.17 -6.04
C SER A 89 9.40 -7.72 -7.46
N LYS A 90 9.50 -6.40 -7.64
CA LYS A 90 9.97 -5.79 -8.88
C LYS A 90 11.23 -4.95 -8.68
N LEU A 91 11.68 -4.80 -7.43
CA LEU A 91 12.82 -3.98 -7.06
C LEU A 91 13.99 -4.90 -6.71
N SER A 92 15.13 -4.73 -7.37
CA SER A 92 16.38 -5.32 -6.90
C SER A 92 16.96 -4.49 -5.74
N THR A 93 17.76 -5.12 -4.88
CA THR A 93 18.53 -4.43 -3.83
C THR A 93 19.31 -3.24 -4.40
N GLU A 94 19.95 -3.45 -5.55
CA GLU A 94 20.75 -2.43 -6.26
C GLU A 94 19.94 -1.16 -6.59
N GLN A 95 18.66 -1.31 -6.95
CA GLN A 95 17.78 -0.18 -7.26
C GLN A 95 17.35 0.61 -6.02
N ILE A 96 17.16 -0.07 -4.88
CA ILE A 96 16.89 0.57 -3.58
C ILE A 96 18.14 1.31 -3.10
N THR A 97 19.31 0.68 -3.25
CA THR A 97 20.65 1.21 -2.93
C THR A 97 20.94 2.50 -3.71
N SER A 98 20.74 2.55 -5.03
CA SER A 98 20.98 3.77 -5.82
C SER A 98 20.15 4.97 -5.34
N LEU A 99 18.90 4.75 -4.92
CA LEU A 99 18.02 5.83 -4.47
C LEU A 99 18.39 6.39 -3.09
N ILE A 100 18.86 5.52 -2.19
CA ILE A 100 19.32 5.92 -0.85
C ILE A 100 20.66 6.68 -0.97
N ALA A 101 21.58 6.19 -1.80
CA ALA A 101 22.90 6.81 -2.00
C ALA A 101 22.84 8.23 -2.58
N GLU A 102 21.82 8.54 -3.39
CA GLU A 102 21.64 9.89 -3.96
C GLU A 102 21.04 10.91 -2.96
N ASN A 103 20.41 10.46 -1.88
CA ASN A 103 19.63 11.31 -0.97
C ASN A 103 20.06 11.23 0.51
N ALA A 104 21.02 10.36 0.86
CA ALA A 104 21.57 10.23 2.21
C ALA A 104 23.05 10.64 2.26
N PRO A 105 23.52 11.34 3.31
CA PRO A 105 24.92 11.79 3.44
C PRO A 105 25.95 10.66 3.63
N VAL A 106 25.49 9.43 3.87
CA VAL A 106 26.32 8.24 4.13
C VAL A 106 25.90 7.17 3.11
N ASP A 107 26.83 6.30 2.70
CA ASP A 107 26.59 5.15 1.82
C ASP A 107 25.79 4.03 2.54
N ILE A 108 24.70 4.40 3.22
CA ILE A 108 23.71 3.54 3.92
C ILE A 108 23.20 2.45 2.97
N ALA A 109 23.20 2.78 1.68
CA ALA A 109 22.85 1.92 0.57
C ALA A 109 23.65 0.61 0.52
N LYS A 110 24.93 0.61 0.95
CA LYS A 110 25.76 -0.61 1.09
C LYS A 110 25.47 -1.42 2.34
N LEU A 111 24.78 -0.82 3.32
CA LEU A 111 24.45 -1.43 4.61
C LEU A 111 23.08 -2.10 4.60
N ILE A 112 22.32 -2.08 3.51
CA ILE A 112 20.97 -2.66 3.46
C ILE A 112 20.85 -3.57 2.25
N SER A 113 20.79 -4.87 2.49
CA SER A 113 20.46 -5.88 1.50
C SER A 113 19.13 -6.56 1.83
N ILE A 114 18.16 -6.44 0.93
CA ILE A 114 16.81 -7.02 1.11
C ILE A 114 16.53 -7.95 -0.07
N SER A 115 16.28 -9.23 0.21
CA SER A 115 15.87 -10.18 -0.82
C SER A 115 14.48 -9.85 -1.40
N PRO A 116 14.18 -10.35 -2.60
CA PRO A 116 12.86 -10.21 -3.21
C PRO A 116 11.73 -10.63 -2.24
N SER A 117 10.71 -9.79 -2.13
CA SER A 117 9.49 -10.10 -1.39
C SER A 117 8.36 -10.62 -2.29
N THR A 118 7.37 -11.29 -1.71
CA THR A 118 6.13 -11.68 -2.41
C THR A 118 4.93 -11.28 -1.56
N SER A 119 3.99 -10.56 -2.16
CA SER A 119 2.71 -10.24 -1.54
C SER A 119 1.58 -11.05 -2.16
N ARG A 120 0.69 -11.56 -1.32
CA ARG A 120 -0.52 -12.26 -1.71
C ARG A 120 -1.72 -11.59 -1.05
N THR A 121 -2.75 -11.29 -1.83
CA THR A 121 -4.06 -10.91 -1.28
C THR A 121 -5.13 -11.83 -1.83
N SER A 122 -6.05 -12.25 -0.96
CA SER A 122 -7.13 -13.14 -1.34
C SER A 122 -8.46 -12.78 -0.65
N THR A 123 -9.54 -13.19 -1.30
CA THR A 123 -10.88 -13.29 -0.71
C THR A 123 -11.34 -14.72 -0.85
N TYR A 124 -12.04 -15.22 0.17
CA TYR A 124 -12.45 -16.60 0.20
C TYR A 124 -13.85 -16.75 0.76
N ARG A 125 -14.44 -17.88 0.44
CA ARG A 125 -15.63 -18.40 1.08
C ARG A 125 -15.40 -19.87 1.35
N ASP A 126 -15.31 -20.23 2.63
CA ASP A 126 -15.17 -21.62 3.05
C ASP A 126 -16.38 -22.01 3.89
N GLY A 127 -17.24 -22.86 3.32
CA GLY A 127 -18.55 -23.14 3.88
C GLY A 127 -19.38 -21.87 4.14
N ALA A 128 -19.63 -21.59 5.43
CA ALA A 128 -20.36 -20.41 5.90
C ALA A 128 -19.46 -19.19 6.16
N VAL A 129 -18.14 -19.41 6.29
CA VAL A 129 -17.17 -18.36 6.59
C VAL A 129 -16.83 -17.59 5.31
N THR A 130 -16.85 -16.27 5.37
CA THR A 130 -16.40 -15.40 4.29
C THR A 130 -15.31 -14.49 4.81
N GLY A 131 -14.19 -14.37 4.11
CA GLY A 131 -13.07 -13.58 4.60
C GLY A 131 -12.15 -13.03 3.53
N THR A 132 -11.18 -12.26 3.98
CA THR A 132 -10.13 -11.71 3.15
C THR A 132 -8.80 -11.71 3.89
N ARG A 133 -7.78 -12.19 3.19
CA ARG A 133 -6.45 -12.42 3.74
C ARG A 133 -5.42 -11.64 2.96
N ALA A 134 -4.46 -11.06 3.68
CA ALA A 134 -3.25 -10.47 3.14
C ALA A 134 -2.05 -11.21 3.74
N VAL A 135 -1.08 -11.53 2.90
CA VAL A 135 0.18 -12.16 3.29
C VAL A 135 1.32 -11.45 2.59
N ASN A 136 2.40 -11.17 3.31
CA ASN A 136 3.66 -10.79 2.71
C ASN A 136 4.78 -11.68 3.24
N THR A 137 5.64 -12.13 2.33
CA THR A 137 6.86 -12.87 2.66
C THR A 137 8.09 -12.16 2.11
N ILE A 138 9.17 -12.12 2.90
CA ILE A 138 10.49 -11.64 2.51
C ILE A 138 11.47 -12.77 2.82
N ALA A 139 12.29 -13.17 1.84
CA ALA A 139 13.22 -14.29 1.99
C ALA A 139 14.32 -13.95 3.00
N ASP A 140 15.40 -13.27 2.60
CA ASP A 140 16.46 -12.87 3.52
C ASP A 140 16.60 -11.35 3.58
N ILE A 141 17.00 -10.86 4.75
CA ILE A 141 17.32 -9.46 4.99
C ILE A 141 18.68 -9.44 5.66
N THR A 142 19.60 -8.63 5.16
CA THR A 142 20.91 -8.40 5.75
C THR A 142 21.12 -6.90 5.91
N LEU A 143 21.40 -6.46 7.13
CA LEU A 143 21.64 -5.05 7.46
C LEU A 143 23.00 -4.93 8.11
N GLY A 144 23.76 -3.90 7.77
CA GLY A 144 25.17 -3.77 8.11
C GLY A 144 26.09 -4.32 7.02
N GLY A 145 27.39 -4.17 7.24
CA GLY A 145 28.42 -4.45 6.23
C GLY A 145 29.57 -3.45 6.26
N GLU A 146 30.50 -3.53 5.31
CA GLU A 146 31.89 -3.08 5.53
C GLU A 146 32.17 -1.57 5.68
N LEU A 147 32.96 -1.30 6.73
CA LEU A 147 34.02 -0.28 6.93
C LEU A 147 33.72 1.17 6.51
N VAL A 148 33.23 1.94 7.48
CA VAL A 148 33.48 3.38 7.53
C VAL A 148 34.69 3.60 8.45
N GLN A 149 35.82 4.05 7.87
CA GLN A 149 37.01 4.50 8.61
C GLN A 149 37.54 3.51 9.69
N ASP A 150 37.84 2.26 9.31
CA ASP A 150 38.42 1.23 10.18
C ASP A 150 37.51 0.68 11.31
N LEU A 151 36.22 1.07 11.38
CA LEU A 151 35.23 0.46 12.29
C LEU A 151 34.43 -0.66 11.59
N LYS A 152 34.38 -1.86 12.20
CA LYS A 152 33.54 -2.97 11.72
C LYS A 152 32.10 -2.78 12.20
N ILE A 153 31.17 -2.58 11.26
CA ILE A 153 29.75 -2.38 11.54
C ILE A 153 29.09 -3.74 11.81
N PRO A 154 28.24 -3.88 12.85
CA PRO A 154 27.49 -5.10 13.11
C PRO A 154 26.62 -5.53 11.93
N THR A 155 26.48 -6.84 11.70
CA THR A 155 25.63 -7.38 10.62
C THR A 155 24.44 -8.15 11.18
N LEU A 156 23.23 -7.63 10.99
CA LEU A 156 21.98 -8.32 11.29
C LEU A 156 21.53 -9.12 10.07
N LYS A 157 21.19 -10.40 10.25
CA LYS A 157 20.56 -11.24 9.24
C LYS A 157 19.22 -11.76 9.73
N ILE A 158 18.17 -11.64 8.92
CA ILE A 158 16.83 -12.16 9.18
C ILE A 158 16.41 -13.02 7.99
N GLN A 159 15.80 -14.16 8.25
CA GLN A 159 15.37 -15.14 7.25
C GLN A 159 13.87 -15.41 7.38
N GLY A 160 13.21 -15.63 6.25
CA GLY A 160 11.81 -16.06 6.14
C GLY A 160 10.81 -15.16 6.85
N LEU A 161 10.94 -13.85 6.72
CA LEU A 161 10.04 -12.90 7.37
C LEU A 161 8.64 -12.99 6.74
N ASN A 162 7.61 -13.16 7.58
CA ASN A 162 6.22 -13.34 7.16
C ASN A 162 5.29 -12.41 7.96
N ALA A 163 4.33 -11.80 7.28
CA ALA A 163 3.25 -11.03 7.88
C ALA A 163 1.91 -11.50 7.31
N VAL A 164 0.98 -11.86 8.19
CA VAL A 164 -0.35 -12.35 7.84
C VAL A 164 -1.40 -11.49 8.53
N ALA A 165 -2.42 -11.10 7.76
CA ALA A 165 -3.60 -10.43 8.29
C ALA A 165 -4.85 -11.03 7.64
N ASP A 166 -5.68 -11.70 8.44
CA ASP A 166 -6.96 -12.26 8.04
C ASP A 166 -8.11 -11.59 8.79
N SER A 167 -9.18 -11.31 8.05
CA SER A 167 -10.40 -10.70 8.57
C SER A 167 -11.59 -11.45 7.97
N PHE A 168 -12.43 -12.02 8.81
CA PHE A 168 -13.49 -12.92 8.38
C PHE A 168 -14.82 -12.65 9.09
N HIS A 169 -15.86 -13.21 8.50
CA HIS A 169 -17.18 -13.30 9.08
C HIS A 169 -17.55 -14.78 9.20
N ASP A 170 -17.69 -15.26 10.44
CA ASP A 170 -18.15 -16.58 10.80
C ASP A 170 -19.54 -16.50 11.47
N PRO A 171 -20.64 -16.82 10.77
CA PRO A 171 -21.97 -16.79 11.37
C PRO A 171 -22.17 -17.85 12.46
N ALA A 172 -21.32 -18.88 12.52
CA ALA A 172 -21.42 -19.92 13.53
C ALA A 172 -20.77 -19.49 14.86
N ASP A 173 -19.98 -18.41 14.86
CA ASP A 173 -19.23 -17.95 16.04
C ASP A 173 -18.45 -19.12 16.64
N THR A 174 -17.60 -19.74 15.82
CA THR A 174 -16.92 -21.01 16.17
C THR A 174 -15.93 -20.82 17.33
N ASP A 175 -15.39 -19.61 17.50
CA ASP A 175 -14.56 -19.18 18.63
C ASP A 175 -15.37 -18.82 19.89
N GLY A 176 -16.68 -18.62 19.76
CA GLY A 176 -17.61 -18.44 20.87
C GLY A 176 -17.45 -17.09 21.57
N ASP A 177 -16.95 -16.08 20.86
CA ASP A 177 -16.71 -14.74 21.38
C ASP A 177 -17.99 -13.87 21.36
N GLY A 178 -19.07 -14.38 20.76
CA GLY A 178 -20.36 -13.70 20.63
C GLY A 178 -20.46 -12.79 19.41
N ASN A 179 -19.44 -12.73 18.56
CA ASN A 179 -19.36 -11.86 17.38
C ASN A 179 -19.19 -12.69 16.11
N PRO A 180 -20.06 -12.48 15.09
CA PRO A 180 -19.89 -13.18 13.82
C PRO A 180 -18.72 -12.64 12.99
N PHE A 181 -17.95 -11.67 13.48
CA PHE A 181 -16.78 -11.09 12.82
C PHE A 181 -15.55 -11.41 13.63
N GLY A 182 -14.49 -11.90 12.97
CA GLY A 182 -13.25 -12.28 13.62
C GLY A 182 -12.02 -11.83 12.82
N THR A 183 -10.87 -11.89 13.49
CA THR A 183 -9.56 -11.57 12.92
C THR A 183 -8.55 -12.63 13.31
N ASP A 184 -7.57 -12.85 12.43
CA ASP A 184 -6.40 -13.67 12.71
C ASP A 184 -5.19 -12.99 12.07
N GLU A 185 -4.33 -12.40 12.91
CA GLU A 185 -3.13 -11.70 12.48
C GLU A 185 -1.90 -12.25 13.18
N SER A 186 -0.83 -12.41 12.40
CA SER A 186 0.44 -12.91 12.89
C SER A 186 1.59 -12.33 12.10
N PHE A 187 2.75 -12.31 12.71
CA PHE A 187 4.01 -12.08 12.03
C PHE A 187 5.07 -13.02 12.62
N GLY A 188 6.12 -13.30 11.85
CA GLY A 188 7.21 -14.16 12.30
C GLY A 188 8.38 -14.12 11.33
N PHE A 189 9.42 -14.87 11.67
CA PHE A 189 10.62 -15.09 10.86
C PHE A 189 11.12 -16.53 11.05
N GLU A 190 11.79 -17.08 10.04
CA GLU A 190 12.40 -18.41 10.08
C GLU A 190 13.76 -18.40 10.79
N GLY A 191 14.40 -17.24 10.92
CA GLY A 191 15.64 -17.09 11.68
C GLY A 191 16.07 -15.63 11.82
N ILE A 192 16.84 -15.34 12.87
CA ILE A 192 17.49 -14.06 13.11
C ILE A 192 18.89 -14.32 13.68
N SER A 193 19.88 -13.55 13.24
CA SER A 193 21.25 -13.60 13.80
C SER A 193 21.88 -12.22 13.73
N LEU A 194 22.75 -11.92 14.70
CA LEU A 194 23.48 -10.65 14.77
C LEU A 194 24.96 -10.93 14.94
N ASP A 195 25.75 -10.58 13.93
CA ASP A 195 27.21 -10.60 13.97
C ASP A 195 27.71 -9.28 14.56
N TYR A 196 28.11 -9.31 15.83
CA TYR A 196 28.58 -8.15 16.59
C TYR A 196 29.97 -8.41 17.18
N GLU A 197 30.98 -7.64 16.76
CA GLU A 197 32.36 -7.76 17.25
C GLU A 197 32.74 -6.57 18.17
N GLY A 198 31.97 -6.38 19.24
CA GLY A 198 32.25 -5.38 20.28
C GLY A 198 32.03 -5.94 21.69
N THR A 199 32.54 -5.23 22.70
CA THR A 199 32.24 -5.55 24.11
C THR A 199 30.90 -4.93 24.49
N VAL A 200 29.91 -5.77 24.78
CA VAL A 200 28.63 -5.33 25.35
C VAL A 200 28.70 -5.37 26.87
N VAL A 201 28.08 -4.39 27.52
CA VAL A 201 27.92 -4.39 28.98
C VAL A 201 26.83 -5.40 29.33
N GLU A 202 27.15 -6.41 30.14
CA GLU A 202 26.18 -7.40 30.62
C GLU A 202 25.00 -6.73 31.35
N GLY A 203 23.79 -7.26 31.15
CA GLY A 203 22.55 -6.70 31.72
C GLY A 203 22.00 -5.49 30.97
N THR A 204 22.47 -5.24 29.74
CA THR A 204 21.87 -4.26 28.82
C THR A 204 20.90 -4.96 27.84
N PRO A 205 19.90 -4.25 27.29
CA PRO A 205 18.99 -4.81 26.29
C PRO A 205 19.69 -5.38 25.04
N LEU A 206 20.87 -4.83 24.71
CA LEU A 206 21.71 -5.33 23.63
C LEU A 206 22.40 -6.65 23.99
N ALA A 207 22.81 -6.85 25.26
CA ALA A 207 23.37 -8.11 25.73
C ALA A 207 22.29 -9.20 25.72
N ASP A 208 21.10 -8.89 26.23
CA ASP A 208 19.96 -9.82 26.23
C ASP A 208 19.53 -10.16 24.79
N LEU A 209 19.55 -9.19 23.86
CA LEU A 209 19.29 -9.43 22.45
C LEU A 209 20.30 -10.41 21.87
N LEU A 210 21.61 -10.18 22.09
CA LEU A 210 22.68 -11.05 21.60
C LEU A 210 22.58 -12.46 22.19
N ASP A 211 22.20 -12.59 23.45
CA ASP A 211 21.96 -13.88 24.09
C ASP A 211 20.79 -14.61 23.42
N ILE A 212 19.67 -13.93 23.13
CA ILE A 212 18.50 -14.53 22.45
C ILE A 212 18.82 -14.92 21.01
N VAL A 213 19.39 -14.01 20.20
CA VAL A 213 19.58 -14.25 18.76
C VAL A 213 20.78 -15.17 18.44
N ASN A 214 21.70 -15.36 19.38
CA ASN A 214 22.83 -16.29 19.23
C ASN A 214 22.61 -17.64 19.92
N GLN A 215 21.40 -17.92 20.44
CA GLN A 215 21.01 -19.26 20.90
C GLN A 215 20.88 -20.23 19.72
N VAL A 216 22.00 -20.81 19.29
CA VAL A 216 22.11 -21.71 18.12
C VAL A 216 21.28 -23.01 18.26
N ALA A 217 20.73 -23.30 19.46
CA ALA A 217 20.04 -24.56 19.76
C ALA A 217 18.54 -24.42 20.10
N ALA A 218 18.00 -23.21 20.23
CA ALA A 218 16.59 -23.02 20.57
C ALA A 218 15.68 -23.15 19.32
N PRO A 219 14.46 -23.72 19.45
CA PRO A 219 13.45 -23.65 18.41
C PRO A 219 13.15 -22.21 18.04
N VAL A 220 12.96 -21.93 16.74
CA VAL A 220 12.72 -20.56 16.23
C VAL A 220 11.54 -19.87 16.92
N ASN A 221 10.49 -20.62 17.26
CA ASN A 221 9.33 -20.08 17.96
C ASN A 221 9.69 -19.57 19.36
N GLU A 222 10.60 -20.24 20.08
CA GLU A 222 11.07 -19.81 21.41
C GLU A 222 11.93 -18.55 21.29
N ILE A 223 12.80 -18.46 20.28
CA ILE A 223 13.59 -17.26 19.99
C ILE A 223 12.67 -16.07 19.66
N VAL A 224 11.61 -16.30 18.89
CA VAL A 224 10.60 -15.26 18.56
C VAL A 224 9.89 -14.79 19.83
N ASP A 225 9.41 -15.70 20.67
CA ASP A 225 8.68 -15.37 21.90
C ASP A 225 9.58 -14.63 22.92
N GLU A 226 10.85 -15.04 23.06
CA GLU A 226 11.84 -14.37 23.91
C GLU A 226 12.17 -12.97 23.37
N LEU A 227 12.37 -12.82 22.06
CA LEU A 227 12.61 -11.51 21.43
C LEU A 227 11.41 -10.57 21.60
N VAL A 228 10.18 -11.10 21.45
CA VAL A 228 8.93 -10.38 21.70
C VAL A 228 8.87 -9.90 23.15
N THR A 229 9.20 -10.77 24.10
CA THR A 229 9.21 -10.43 25.52
C THR A 229 10.24 -9.34 25.82
N LEU A 230 11.49 -9.50 25.37
CA LEU A 230 12.56 -8.54 25.59
C LEU A 230 12.18 -7.14 25.09
N LEU A 231 11.63 -7.04 23.89
CA LEU A 231 11.27 -5.75 23.28
C LEU A 231 9.98 -5.14 23.86
N LEU A 232 9.04 -5.95 24.34
CA LEU A 232 7.88 -5.43 25.08
C LEU A 232 8.28 -4.82 26.43
N ASP A 233 9.33 -5.36 27.06
CA ASP A 233 9.87 -4.87 28.33
C ASP A 233 10.72 -3.59 28.18
N GLN A 234 11.15 -3.24 26.96
CA GLN A 234 11.87 -1.99 26.69
C GLN A 234 10.95 -0.77 26.58
N VAL A 235 11.35 0.33 27.20
CA VAL A 235 10.69 1.62 27.06
C VAL A 235 10.84 2.11 25.62
N GLY A 236 9.74 2.13 24.87
CA GLY A 236 9.71 2.52 23.45
C GLY A 236 9.75 1.36 22.46
N GLN A 237 9.85 0.10 22.92
CA GLN A 237 9.84 -1.10 22.09
C GLN A 237 10.93 -1.12 21.00
N ILE A 238 12.07 -0.49 21.31
CA ILE A 238 13.23 -0.40 20.43
C ILE A 238 14.49 -0.79 21.21
N ILE A 239 15.44 -1.43 20.53
CA ILE A 239 16.80 -1.69 21.03
C ILE A 239 17.76 -0.95 20.11
N GLU A 240 18.62 -0.13 20.71
CA GLU A 240 19.71 0.54 20.01
C GLU A 240 20.88 -0.43 19.77
N ILE A 241 21.36 -0.49 18.54
CA ILE A 241 22.55 -1.21 18.12
C ILE A 241 23.57 -0.16 17.68
N PRO A 242 24.63 0.07 18.49
CA PRO A 242 25.68 1.02 18.16
C PRO A 242 26.26 0.79 16.76
N GLY A 243 26.30 1.83 15.93
CA GLY A 243 26.79 1.80 14.56
C GLY A 243 25.80 1.29 13.50
N LEU A 244 24.59 0.86 13.87
CA LEU A 244 23.54 0.43 12.94
C LEU A 244 22.24 1.24 13.06
N GLY A 245 21.87 1.68 14.27
CA GLY A 245 20.61 2.40 14.55
C GLY A 245 19.78 1.67 15.60
N SER A 246 18.44 1.71 15.50
CA SER A 246 17.54 0.99 16.40
C SER A 246 16.66 -0.04 15.67
N ILE A 247 16.39 -1.15 16.35
CA ILE A 247 15.49 -2.21 15.88
C ILE A 247 14.27 -2.26 16.81
N GLY A 248 13.08 -2.24 16.21
CA GLY A 248 11.83 -2.48 16.90
C GLY A 248 11.05 -3.62 16.26
N LEU A 249 10.36 -4.41 17.09
CA LEU A 249 9.57 -5.51 16.56
C LEU A 249 8.40 -5.04 15.69
N GLY A 250 7.97 -5.98 14.86
CA GLY A 250 6.68 -5.95 14.22
C GLY A 250 5.54 -5.68 15.19
N SER A 251 4.45 -5.11 14.68
CA SER A 251 3.25 -4.86 15.47
C SER A 251 2.05 -5.38 14.72
N SER A 252 1.22 -6.17 15.39
CA SER A 252 -0.11 -6.52 14.94
C SER A 252 -1.15 -5.56 15.51
N PHE A 253 -2.28 -5.46 14.83
CA PHE A 253 -3.46 -4.77 15.34
C PHE A 253 -4.71 -5.46 14.82
N SER A 254 -5.71 -5.57 15.68
CA SER A 254 -7.04 -6.02 15.33
C SER A 254 -8.09 -5.05 15.84
N LYS A 255 -9.21 -5.00 15.11
CA LYS A 255 -10.41 -4.29 15.52
C LYS A 255 -11.62 -5.02 14.97
N VAL A 256 -12.42 -5.55 15.88
CA VAL A 256 -13.73 -6.14 15.61
C VAL A 256 -14.80 -5.18 16.11
N ASP A 257 -15.82 -4.97 15.28
CA ASP A 257 -17.08 -4.35 15.66
C ASP A 257 -18.25 -5.15 15.06
N ASP A 258 -19.48 -4.86 15.50
CA ASP A 258 -20.71 -5.57 15.08
C ASP A 258 -20.92 -5.64 13.56
N THR A 259 -20.18 -4.83 12.79
CA THR A 259 -20.38 -4.68 11.34
C THR A 259 -19.11 -4.83 10.50
N SER A 260 -17.96 -5.06 11.11
CA SER A 260 -16.68 -5.16 10.44
C SER A 260 -15.57 -5.74 11.30
N ALA A 261 -14.63 -6.39 10.64
CA ALA A 261 -13.36 -6.80 11.21
C ALA A 261 -12.22 -6.18 10.40
N VAL A 262 -11.18 -5.74 11.10
CA VAL A 262 -9.92 -5.26 10.53
C VAL A 262 -8.79 -5.92 11.26
N SER A 263 -7.84 -6.44 10.51
CA SER A 263 -6.58 -6.89 11.05
C SER A 263 -5.41 -6.35 10.24
N GLY A 264 -4.26 -6.25 10.88
CA GLY A 264 -3.02 -5.91 10.22
C GLY A 264 -1.81 -6.36 11.01
N ALA A 265 -0.75 -6.64 10.28
CA ALA A 265 0.53 -7.05 10.82
C ALA A 265 1.66 -6.30 10.09
N ASN A 266 2.64 -5.87 10.87
CA ASN A 266 3.95 -5.45 10.39
C ASN A 266 4.93 -6.44 11.00
N ALA A 267 5.87 -6.98 10.24
CA ALA A 267 6.80 -7.97 10.79
C ALA A 267 8.03 -7.34 11.44
N LEU A 268 8.55 -6.22 10.92
CA LEU A 268 9.68 -5.53 11.54
C LEU A 268 9.70 -4.04 11.22
N LYS A 269 10.18 -3.23 12.17
CA LYS A 269 10.47 -1.80 11.99
C LYS A 269 11.92 -1.54 12.37
N ILE A 270 12.66 -0.92 11.48
CA ILE A 270 14.09 -0.64 11.71
C ILE A 270 14.31 0.82 11.43
N GLU A 271 14.85 1.53 12.39
CA GLU A 271 15.28 2.91 12.22
C GLU A 271 16.80 2.91 12.11
N VAL A 272 17.30 3.12 10.89
CA VAL A 272 18.73 3.18 10.62
C VAL A 272 19.17 4.62 10.80
N ASP A 273 19.97 4.86 11.82
CA ASP A 273 20.69 6.12 12.05
C ASP A 273 22.20 5.81 12.08
N PRO A 274 22.94 6.12 10.99
CA PRO A 274 24.34 5.76 10.88
C PRO A 274 25.31 6.78 11.50
N SER A 275 24.87 7.89 12.12
CA SER A 275 25.80 8.91 12.62
C SER A 275 25.53 9.41 14.04
N ASP A 276 26.57 9.39 14.87
CA ASP A 276 26.63 10.16 16.11
C ASP A 276 26.70 11.66 15.81
N GLU A 277 25.87 12.42 16.52
CA GLU A 277 25.78 13.89 16.62
C GLU A 277 25.72 14.69 15.30
N GLY A 278 24.49 15.00 14.86
CA GLY A 278 24.22 16.18 14.02
C GLY A 278 23.50 15.95 12.70
N ASN A 279 22.97 14.74 12.45
CA ASN A 279 22.26 14.42 11.22
C ASN A 279 20.84 13.91 11.53
N ASP A 280 19.83 14.80 11.55
CA ASP A 280 18.46 14.51 12.01
C ASP A 280 17.61 13.66 11.04
N SER A 281 18.22 12.91 10.12
CA SER A 281 17.50 12.21 9.04
C SER A 281 17.53 10.69 9.19
N ALA A 282 16.88 10.19 10.24
CA ALA A 282 16.70 8.75 10.44
C ALA A 282 15.91 8.11 9.29
N VAL A 283 16.37 6.94 8.84
CA VAL A 283 15.72 6.14 7.79
C VAL A 283 14.90 5.03 8.44
N LEU A 284 13.57 5.14 8.35
CA LEU A 284 12.65 4.13 8.88
C LEU A 284 12.26 3.11 7.80
N LEU A 285 12.74 1.89 7.96
CA LEU A 285 12.37 0.70 7.18
C LEU A 285 11.23 -0.03 7.88
N LYS A 286 10.10 -0.23 7.18
CA LYS A 286 9.01 -1.11 7.60
C LYS A 286 9.02 -2.34 6.70
N LEU A 287 9.16 -3.52 7.29
CA LEU A 287 9.36 -4.78 6.59
C LEU A 287 8.19 -5.73 6.90
N GLY A 288 7.65 -6.35 5.86
CA GLY A 288 6.54 -7.29 5.90
C GLY A 288 5.26 -6.65 6.40
N TYR A 289 4.47 -6.04 5.50
CA TYR A 289 3.17 -5.47 5.85
C TYR A 289 2.02 -6.27 5.25
N ALA A 290 1.03 -6.57 6.08
CA ALA A 290 -0.24 -7.13 5.67
C ALA A 290 -1.39 -6.40 6.39
N GLN A 291 -2.49 -6.18 5.69
CA GLN A 291 -3.72 -5.64 6.25
C GLN A 291 -4.94 -6.18 5.50
N SER A 292 -5.97 -6.56 6.25
CA SER A 292 -7.26 -6.98 5.70
C SER A 292 -8.41 -6.28 6.41
N ARG A 293 -9.55 -6.19 5.72
CA ARG A 293 -10.81 -5.67 6.26
C ARG A 293 -11.97 -6.35 5.58
N ILE A 294 -12.90 -6.85 6.38
CA ILE A 294 -14.25 -7.26 5.96
C ILE A 294 -15.29 -6.38 6.64
N SER A 295 -16.41 -6.15 5.96
CA SER A 295 -17.53 -5.38 6.49
C SER A 295 -18.86 -5.95 6.00
N ASP A 296 -19.89 -5.85 6.84
CA ASP A 296 -21.23 -6.46 6.72
C ASP A 296 -22.00 -6.12 5.42
N SER A 297 -23.16 -6.69 5.17
CA SER A 297 -23.97 -6.58 3.95
C SER A 297 -24.07 -5.16 3.37
N LYS A 298 -23.64 -5.02 2.12
CA LYS A 298 -23.62 -3.75 1.36
C LYS A 298 -24.63 -3.79 0.21
N PRO A 299 -25.93 -3.54 0.45
CA PRO A 299 -26.98 -3.74 -0.55
C PRO A 299 -26.83 -2.86 -1.79
N SER A 300 -26.13 -1.73 -1.70
CA SER A 300 -25.96 -0.79 -2.83
C SER A 300 -24.63 -0.91 -3.57
N GLY A 301 -23.75 -1.83 -3.15
CA GLY A 301 -22.40 -1.98 -3.71
C GLY A 301 -21.28 -1.50 -2.78
N VAL A 302 -20.08 -1.33 -3.32
CA VAL A 302 -18.87 -0.96 -2.54
C VAL A 302 -18.23 0.33 -3.04
N PHE A 303 -17.69 1.10 -2.10
CA PHE A 303 -16.89 2.28 -2.43
C PHE A 303 -15.45 1.88 -2.69
N ARG A 304 -14.89 2.35 -3.82
CA ARG A 304 -13.46 2.33 -4.08
C ARG A 304 -13.01 3.76 -4.21
N SER A 305 -12.21 4.24 -3.27
CA SER A 305 -11.70 5.60 -3.35
C SER A 305 -10.33 5.66 -2.75
N THR A 306 -9.51 6.49 -3.36
CA THR A 306 -8.15 6.79 -2.96
C THR A 306 -8.06 8.30 -3.02
N ILE A 307 -7.62 8.96 -1.96
CA ILE A 307 -7.54 10.42 -1.89
C ILE A 307 -6.14 10.74 -1.44
N MET A 308 -5.38 11.56 -2.16
CA MET A 308 -4.00 11.89 -1.79
C MET A 308 -3.68 13.37 -2.05
N GLY A 309 -2.70 13.90 -1.33
CA GLY A 309 -2.34 15.31 -1.43
C GLY A 309 -1.58 15.62 -2.70
N LEU A 310 -0.68 14.71 -3.02
CA LEU A 310 0.21 14.71 -4.16
C LEU A 310 0.28 13.28 -4.69
N ASP A 311 0.22 13.17 -6.01
CA ASP A 311 0.59 12.01 -6.79
C ASP A 311 1.84 12.40 -7.59
N PHE A 312 3.00 11.92 -7.19
CA PHE A 312 4.27 12.26 -7.83
C PHE A 312 4.81 11.06 -8.56
N GLU A 313 5.26 11.22 -9.80
CA GLU A 313 6.02 10.23 -10.55
C GLU A 313 7.32 10.87 -11.06
N ALA A 314 8.44 10.22 -10.76
CA ALA A 314 9.77 10.56 -11.25
C ALA A 314 10.59 9.28 -11.43
N LEU A 315 11.60 9.37 -12.31
CA LEU A 315 12.54 8.30 -12.61
C LEU A 315 11.83 7.00 -13.07
N PRO A 316 11.06 7.01 -14.18
CA PRO A 316 10.44 5.80 -14.73
C PRO A 316 11.51 4.77 -15.15
N LEU A 317 11.45 3.56 -14.60
CA LEU A 317 12.24 2.40 -15.03
C LEU A 317 11.61 1.67 -16.21
N SER A 318 10.28 1.64 -16.28
CA SER A 318 9.49 1.05 -17.35
C SER A 318 8.10 1.67 -17.38
N ASP A 319 7.29 1.35 -18.40
CA ASP A 319 5.92 1.86 -18.57
C ASP A 319 5.01 1.69 -17.33
N ASP A 320 5.31 0.70 -16.47
CA ASP A 320 4.52 0.37 -15.27
C ASP A 320 5.31 0.54 -13.94
N VAL A 321 6.55 1.05 -13.98
CA VAL A 321 7.42 1.15 -12.79
C VAL A 321 8.18 2.47 -12.80
N SER A 322 7.99 3.29 -11.78
CA SER A 322 8.78 4.48 -11.48
C SER A 322 9.55 4.29 -10.17
N LEU A 323 10.86 4.59 -10.18
CA LEU A 323 11.73 4.52 -9.01
C LEU A 323 11.22 5.44 -7.90
N LEU A 324 10.77 6.62 -8.27
CA LEU A 324 10.29 7.63 -7.35
C LEU A 324 8.83 7.97 -7.67
N HIS A 325 7.91 7.20 -7.12
CA HIS A 325 6.49 7.55 -7.10
C HIS A 325 6.05 7.91 -5.68
N LEU A 326 6.05 9.20 -5.36
CA LEU A 326 5.48 9.72 -4.11
C LEU A 326 3.98 9.98 -4.27
N GLY A 327 3.25 8.99 -4.78
CA GLY A 327 1.80 8.92 -4.64
C GLY A 327 1.49 8.37 -3.27
N GLY A 328 1.09 9.20 -2.30
CA GLY A 328 1.06 8.63 -0.96
C GLY A 328 0.90 9.48 0.26
N ILE A 329 1.38 10.72 0.20
CA ILE A 329 1.34 11.57 1.39
C ILE A 329 -0.13 11.76 1.74
N GLY A 330 -0.50 11.21 2.89
CA GLY A 330 -1.86 11.17 3.40
C GLY A 330 -2.88 10.43 2.56
N THR A 331 -2.50 9.34 1.89
CA THR A 331 -3.52 8.57 1.16
C THR A 331 -4.55 7.99 2.10
N GLU A 332 -5.79 8.38 1.87
CA GLU A 332 -6.94 7.85 2.57
C GLU A 332 -7.85 7.11 1.59
N SER A 333 -8.43 6.01 2.07
CA SER A 333 -9.44 5.28 1.32
C SER A 333 -10.76 5.29 2.07
N ILE A 334 -11.85 5.54 1.35
CA ILE A 334 -13.18 5.37 1.90
C ILE A 334 -13.37 3.88 2.25
N PRO A 335 -13.87 3.54 3.46
CA PRO A 335 -14.22 2.17 3.80
C PRO A 335 -15.20 1.56 2.78
N CYS A 336 -15.16 0.25 2.57
CA CYS A 336 -15.97 -0.40 1.53
C CYS A 336 -17.48 -0.17 1.74
N GLU A 337 -17.91 -0.05 2.99
CA GLU A 337 -19.26 0.28 3.45
C GLU A 337 -19.64 1.76 3.32
N GLY A 338 -18.65 2.63 3.25
CA GLY A 338 -18.79 4.08 3.40
C GLY A 338 -18.60 4.54 4.85
N THR A 339 -19.14 5.70 5.20
CA THR A 339 -18.93 6.32 6.52
C THR A 339 -20.24 6.57 7.26
N GLY A 340 -21.34 5.92 6.83
CA GLY A 340 -22.67 6.22 7.35
C GLY A 340 -23.08 7.69 7.16
N ASN A 341 -22.51 8.38 6.16
CA ASN A 341 -22.64 9.83 5.92
C ASN A 341 -21.87 10.75 6.90
N LYS A 342 -21.10 10.21 7.85
CA LYS A 342 -20.21 11.01 8.70
C LYS A 342 -19.05 11.54 7.85
N LYS A 343 -18.74 12.83 7.97
CA LYS A 343 -17.58 13.42 7.30
C LYS A 343 -16.35 13.05 8.11
N VAL A 344 -15.43 12.30 7.51
CA VAL A 344 -14.10 12.08 8.05
C VAL A 344 -13.20 13.16 7.48
N VAL A 345 -12.43 13.80 8.37
CA VAL A 345 -11.40 14.76 8.01
C VAL A 345 -10.10 14.26 8.61
N LYS A 346 -9.04 14.27 7.81
CA LYS A 346 -7.69 13.94 8.27
C LYS A 346 -6.75 15.01 7.75
N SER A 347 -6.04 15.61 8.67
CA SER A 347 -5.01 16.61 8.37
C SER A 347 -3.66 16.00 8.68
N ILE A 348 -2.67 16.31 7.84
CA ILE A 348 -1.28 16.01 8.13
C ILE A 348 -0.64 17.30 8.61
N GLU A 349 -0.14 17.26 9.84
CA GLU A 349 0.53 18.38 10.47
C GLU A 349 2.01 18.42 10.10
N GLY A 350 2.53 19.63 9.95
CA GLY A 350 3.92 19.92 9.60
C GLY A 350 4.21 19.94 8.10
N ASP A 351 5.34 20.55 7.77
CA ASP A 351 5.86 20.60 6.41
C ASP A 351 6.36 19.22 5.98
N ARG A 352 6.31 18.97 4.67
CA ARG A 352 6.83 17.74 4.06
C ARG A 352 7.80 18.10 2.94
N ALA A 353 9.06 17.73 3.12
CA ALA A 353 10.17 17.99 2.23
C ALA A 353 10.44 16.80 1.29
N ILE A 354 9.98 16.88 0.06
CA ILE A 354 10.17 15.85 -0.96
C ILE A 354 11.50 16.06 -1.68
N PRO A 355 12.42 15.10 -1.68
CA PRO A 355 13.59 15.18 -2.56
C PRO A 355 13.14 15.12 -4.02
N LEU A 356 13.65 16.05 -4.83
CA LEU A 356 13.48 16.08 -6.28
C LEU A 356 14.83 15.82 -6.93
N ASN A 357 14.88 14.82 -7.82
CA ASN A 357 16.06 14.61 -8.64
C ASN A 357 15.93 15.43 -9.94
N ILE A 358 16.27 16.71 -9.87
CA ILE A 358 16.37 17.59 -11.04
C ILE A 358 17.81 17.50 -11.56
N PRO A 359 18.05 17.01 -12.80
CA PRO A 359 19.40 16.82 -13.33
C PRO A 359 20.28 18.07 -13.20
N GLY A 360 21.46 17.93 -12.58
CA GLY A 360 22.43 19.01 -12.40
C GLY A 360 22.13 20.01 -11.29
N LEU A 361 20.98 19.89 -10.61
CA LEU A 361 20.52 20.85 -9.60
C LEU A 361 20.12 20.18 -8.27
N GLY A 362 19.63 18.94 -8.32
CA GLY A 362 18.94 18.33 -7.18
C GLY A 362 17.71 19.13 -6.78
N GLY A 363 17.31 19.07 -5.52
CA GLY A 363 16.29 19.97 -4.96
C GLY A 363 15.33 19.31 -3.99
N VAL A 364 14.55 20.15 -3.32
CA VAL A 364 13.52 19.72 -2.37
C VAL A 364 12.24 20.47 -2.68
N ALA A 365 11.12 19.76 -2.83
CA ALA A 365 9.79 20.35 -2.85
C ALA A 365 9.22 20.38 -1.44
N VAL A 366 8.59 21.47 -1.01
CA VAL A 366 7.96 21.57 0.31
C VAL A 366 6.45 21.62 0.16
N LEU A 367 5.74 20.74 0.90
CA LEU A 367 4.28 20.69 0.97
C LEU A 367 3.81 21.08 2.38
N ASN A 368 2.80 21.94 2.45
CA ASN A 368 2.18 22.35 3.71
C ASN A 368 0.64 22.24 3.63
N GLY A 369 0.01 21.94 4.76
CA GLY A 369 -1.44 22.10 4.93
C GLY A 369 -2.25 21.03 4.19
N LEU A 370 -1.79 19.78 4.23
CA LEU A 370 -2.46 18.64 3.64
C LEU A 370 -3.71 18.26 4.43
N GLU A 371 -4.88 18.35 3.81
CA GLU A 371 -6.16 17.94 4.38
C GLU A 371 -6.94 17.06 3.39
N TYR A 372 -7.43 15.93 3.89
CA TYR A 372 -8.37 15.06 3.19
C TYR A 372 -9.71 15.10 3.88
N SER A 373 -10.77 15.05 3.08
CA SER A 373 -12.07 14.73 3.64
C SER A 373 -12.91 13.88 2.73
N TYR A 374 -13.64 12.96 3.35
CA TYR A 374 -14.54 12.09 2.64
C TYR A 374 -15.79 11.79 3.44
N LYS A 375 -16.85 11.47 2.72
CA LYS A 375 -18.06 10.87 3.28
C LYS A 375 -18.69 9.97 2.24
N ALA A 376 -19.24 8.86 2.68
CA ALA A 376 -19.96 7.94 1.82
C ALA A 376 -21.17 7.38 2.56
N LYS A 377 -22.26 7.18 1.83
CA LYS A 377 -23.51 6.67 2.37
C LYS A 377 -24.16 5.72 1.38
N GLN A 378 -24.49 4.51 1.85
CA GLN A 378 -25.43 3.63 1.17
C GLN A 378 -26.87 4.08 1.47
N MET A 379 -27.73 4.05 0.47
CA MET A 379 -29.11 4.52 0.52
C MET A 379 -30.05 3.40 0.09
N SER A 380 -31.34 3.57 0.36
CA SER A 380 -32.36 2.61 -0.09
C SER A 380 -32.40 2.49 -1.61
N ARG A 381 -32.82 1.29 -2.08
CA ARG A 381 -33.01 0.93 -3.50
C ARG A 381 -31.71 0.92 -4.31
N GLY A 382 -30.66 0.30 -3.78
CA GLY A 382 -29.39 0.13 -4.51
C GLY A 382 -28.68 1.44 -4.86
N ARG A 383 -28.90 2.51 -4.09
CA ARG A 383 -28.32 3.83 -4.35
C ARG A 383 -27.17 4.10 -3.40
N ALA A 384 -26.13 4.75 -3.87
CA ALA A 384 -24.99 5.13 -3.03
C ALA A 384 -24.49 6.52 -3.41
N ARG A 385 -23.98 7.28 -2.44
CA ARG A 385 -23.35 8.57 -2.69
C ARG A 385 -21.99 8.65 -2.00
N SER A 386 -21.03 9.28 -2.66
CA SER A 386 -19.74 9.60 -2.07
C SER A 386 -19.37 11.06 -2.31
N MET A 387 -18.53 11.59 -1.43
CA MET A 387 -17.81 12.83 -1.62
C MET A 387 -16.37 12.58 -1.17
N ALA A 388 -15.44 12.97 -2.02
CA ALA A 388 -14.01 13.00 -1.74
C ALA A 388 -13.50 14.41 -2.01
N LYS A 389 -12.62 14.91 -1.14
CA LYS A 389 -11.93 16.18 -1.27
C LYS A 389 -10.47 15.99 -0.86
N SER A 390 -9.55 16.49 -1.68
CA SER A 390 -8.14 16.69 -1.34
C SER A 390 -7.86 18.18 -1.32
N SER A 391 -7.11 18.67 -0.34
CA SER A 391 -6.62 20.04 -0.28
C SER A 391 -5.17 20.08 0.20
N LEU A 392 -4.42 21.02 -0.37
CA LEU A 392 -3.05 21.34 -0.03
C LEU A 392 -2.96 22.87 0.16
N GLY A 393 -2.37 23.28 1.29
CA GLY A 393 -2.18 24.69 1.63
C GLY A 393 -1.19 25.36 0.69
N SER A 394 0.01 24.80 0.57
CA SER A 394 1.01 25.24 -0.40
C SER A 394 1.91 24.09 -0.88
N PHE A 395 2.45 24.26 -2.07
CA PHE A 395 3.50 23.47 -2.69
C PHE A 395 4.58 24.44 -3.17
N SER A 396 5.83 24.22 -2.82
CA SER A 396 6.93 25.05 -3.33
C SER A 396 8.10 24.20 -3.79
N ILE A 397 8.82 24.67 -4.81
CA ILE A 397 10.15 24.20 -5.18
C ILE A 397 11.07 25.42 -5.05
N PRO A 398 11.68 25.65 -3.88
CA PRO A 398 12.48 26.85 -3.63
C PRO A 398 13.61 27.03 -4.64
N LEU A 399 14.22 25.93 -5.09
CA LEU A 399 15.30 25.98 -6.09
C LEU A 399 14.86 26.55 -7.45
N LEU A 400 13.57 26.47 -7.76
CA LEU A 400 12.98 27.03 -8.99
C LEU A 400 12.22 28.34 -8.73
N ASP A 401 12.25 28.87 -7.50
CA ASP A 401 11.38 29.98 -7.06
C ASP A 401 9.90 29.78 -7.46
N LEU A 402 9.43 28.53 -7.42
CA LEU A 402 8.07 28.15 -7.77
C LEU A 402 7.25 27.93 -6.50
N GLU A 403 6.12 28.61 -6.36
CA GLU A 403 5.16 28.42 -5.27
C GLU A 403 3.74 28.31 -5.83
N VAL A 404 2.98 27.33 -5.34
CA VAL A 404 1.57 27.14 -5.66
C VAL A 404 0.78 27.10 -4.36
N THR A 405 -0.28 27.90 -4.25
CA THR A 405 -1.06 28.01 -3.02
C THR A 405 -2.53 27.63 -3.21
N GLY A 406 -3.15 27.14 -2.14
CA GLY A 406 -4.59 26.90 -2.04
C GLY A 406 -5.14 25.89 -3.04
N ILE A 407 -4.44 24.77 -3.23
CA ILE A 407 -4.82 23.72 -4.17
C ILE A 407 -5.93 22.87 -3.55
N SER A 408 -7.01 22.62 -4.28
CA SER A 408 -8.00 21.63 -3.88
C SER A 408 -8.74 21.00 -5.04
N SER A 409 -9.10 19.74 -4.86
CA SER A 409 -10.02 19.00 -5.72
C SER A 409 -11.17 18.45 -4.89
N LYS A 410 -12.35 18.39 -5.50
CA LYS A 410 -13.54 17.78 -4.91
C LYS A 410 -14.38 17.06 -5.95
N LEU A 411 -14.79 15.85 -5.60
CA LEU A 411 -15.68 15.04 -6.41
C LEU A 411 -16.86 14.56 -5.57
N ASN A 412 -18.06 14.66 -6.14
CA ASN A 412 -19.27 14.10 -5.56
C ASN A 412 -19.85 13.10 -6.55
N LEU A 413 -20.14 11.89 -6.09
CA LEU A 413 -20.68 10.81 -6.91
C LEU A 413 -22.03 10.36 -6.39
N LEU A 414 -22.87 9.92 -7.32
CA LEU A 414 -24.15 9.28 -7.06
C LEU A 414 -24.27 8.05 -7.95
N SER A 415 -24.38 6.89 -7.32
CA SER A 415 -24.69 5.62 -7.97
C SER A 415 -26.15 5.27 -7.80
N ARG A 416 -26.69 4.62 -8.83
CA ARG A 416 -27.99 3.94 -8.84
C ARG A 416 -27.77 2.58 -9.48
N GLU A 417 -28.46 1.58 -8.97
CA GLU A 417 -28.40 0.21 -9.48
C GLU A 417 -28.60 0.16 -11.00
N GLY A 418 -27.71 -0.53 -11.71
CA GLY A 418 -27.72 -0.66 -13.18
C GLY A 418 -27.43 0.61 -13.99
N GLU A 419 -27.17 1.76 -13.34
CA GLU A 419 -26.84 3.02 -14.03
C GLU A 419 -25.37 3.41 -13.86
N ARG A 420 -24.87 4.15 -14.86
CA ARG A 420 -23.56 4.79 -14.78
C ARG A 420 -23.52 5.79 -13.62
N VAL A 421 -22.42 5.79 -12.86
CA VAL A 421 -22.23 6.71 -11.73
C VAL A 421 -22.24 8.17 -12.22
N ARG A 422 -23.14 8.96 -11.63
CA ARG A 422 -23.34 10.38 -11.92
C ARG A 422 -22.40 11.24 -11.08
N GLY A 423 -22.17 12.48 -11.51
CA GLY A 423 -21.31 13.45 -10.80
C GLY A 423 -19.83 13.39 -11.19
N SER A 424 -19.38 12.26 -11.76
CA SER A 424 -18.05 12.11 -12.36
C SER A 424 -17.73 13.21 -13.38
N LYS A 425 -18.76 13.78 -14.03
CA LYS A 425 -18.63 14.86 -15.02
C LYS A 425 -18.32 16.24 -14.44
N ASN A 426 -18.63 16.51 -13.18
CA ASN A 426 -18.56 17.86 -12.60
C ASN A 426 -17.61 17.92 -11.39
N PRO A 427 -16.29 17.66 -11.58
CA PRO A 427 -15.32 17.89 -10.53
C PRO A 427 -15.21 19.39 -10.23
N LYS A 428 -14.85 19.72 -8.99
CA LYS A 428 -14.55 21.09 -8.58
C LYS A 428 -13.06 21.17 -8.28
N PHE A 429 -12.39 22.14 -8.89
CA PHE A 429 -10.98 22.42 -8.68
C PHE A 429 -10.82 23.86 -8.17
N LYS A 430 -9.79 24.11 -7.39
CA LYS A 430 -9.37 25.43 -6.97
C LYS A 430 -7.85 25.44 -6.86
N VAL A 431 -7.23 26.50 -7.36
CA VAL A 431 -5.86 26.93 -7.07
C VAL A 431 -5.98 28.42 -6.74
N ALA A 432 -5.36 28.87 -5.65
CA ALA A 432 -5.45 30.26 -5.22
C ALA A 432 -4.49 31.13 -6.03
N ASP A 433 -3.21 30.75 -6.08
CA ASP A 433 -2.20 31.44 -6.86
C ASP A 433 -1.08 30.48 -7.30
N ILE A 434 -0.35 30.89 -8.31
CA ILE A 434 0.87 30.24 -8.83
C ILE A 434 1.89 31.36 -9.01
N LEU A 435 2.93 31.37 -8.18
CA LEU A 435 4.03 32.33 -8.25
C LEU A 435 5.26 31.66 -8.84
N TYR A 436 5.90 32.31 -9.81
CA TYR A 436 7.21 31.93 -10.32
C TYR A 436 8.12 33.15 -10.27
N LYS A 437 9.25 33.06 -9.56
CA LYS A 437 10.15 34.20 -9.28
C LYS A 437 9.42 35.39 -8.65
N GLY A 438 8.41 35.10 -7.83
CA GLY A 438 7.56 36.10 -7.17
C GLY A 438 6.47 36.73 -8.05
N GLU A 439 6.40 36.40 -9.35
CA GLU A 439 5.38 36.89 -10.26
C GLU A 439 4.23 35.89 -10.41
N SER A 440 2.99 36.38 -10.35
CA SER A 440 1.82 35.52 -10.53
C SER A 440 1.67 35.09 -11.99
N LEU A 441 1.60 33.78 -12.19
CA LEU A 441 1.30 33.12 -13.47
C LEU A 441 -0.21 32.96 -13.70
N MET A 442 -1.05 33.47 -12.81
CA MET A 442 -2.51 33.36 -12.94
C MET A 442 -3.06 34.35 -13.98
N PRO A 443 -3.82 33.90 -14.99
CA PRO A 443 -4.42 34.80 -15.96
C PRO A 443 -5.53 35.64 -15.33
N ALA A 444 -5.78 36.83 -15.89
CA ALA A 444 -6.88 37.71 -15.49
C ALA A 444 -8.24 37.01 -15.73
N GLY A 445 -8.83 36.47 -14.66
CA GLY A 445 -10.05 35.65 -14.70
C GLY A 445 -9.89 34.22 -14.15
N GLY A 446 -8.67 33.83 -13.78
CA GLY A 446 -8.33 32.51 -13.24
C GLY A 446 -8.22 31.43 -14.31
N LEU A 447 -7.68 30.28 -13.92
CA LEU A 447 -7.43 29.16 -14.82
C LEU A 447 -8.71 28.40 -15.17
N LYS A 448 -8.92 28.16 -16.46
CA LYS A 448 -9.95 27.25 -16.97
C LYS A 448 -9.45 25.80 -16.90
N ILE A 449 -10.39 24.88 -16.71
CA ILE A 449 -10.08 23.45 -16.71
C ILE A 449 -9.41 23.06 -18.04
N ARG A 450 -8.24 22.40 -17.96
CA ARG A 450 -7.31 22.01 -19.05
C ARG A 450 -6.52 23.15 -19.67
N GLU A 451 -6.53 24.33 -19.06
CA GLU A 451 -5.60 25.39 -19.42
C GLU A 451 -4.20 25.04 -18.91
N THR A 452 -3.20 25.27 -19.77
CA THR A 452 -1.80 25.05 -19.45
C THR A 452 -1.08 26.38 -19.46
N VAL A 453 -0.34 26.67 -18.39
CA VAL A 453 0.60 27.79 -18.32
C VAL A 453 2.00 27.24 -18.56
N GLU A 454 2.73 27.89 -19.44
CA GLU A 454 4.13 27.57 -19.74
C GLU A 454 5.03 28.62 -19.09
N PHE A 455 6.13 28.18 -18.48
CA PHE A 455 7.17 29.06 -17.94
C PHE A 455 8.55 28.51 -18.33
N THR A 456 9.54 29.42 -18.37
CA THR A 456 10.91 29.09 -18.79
C THR A 456 11.78 29.00 -17.54
N ILE A 457 12.51 27.89 -17.39
CA ILE A 457 13.32 27.56 -16.22
C ILE A 457 14.78 27.88 -16.54
N ASP A 458 15.28 28.99 -16.02
CA ASP A 458 16.62 29.49 -16.34
C ASP A 458 17.70 28.57 -15.74
N GLU A 459 17.41 27.99 -14.58
CA GLU A 459 18.26 27.09 -13.82
C GLU A 459 18.52 25.78 -14.61
N LEU A 460 17.61 25.43 -15.53
CA LEU A 460 17.73 24.30 -16.44
C LEU A 460 18.14 24.71 -17.86
N GLY A 461 18.83 25.83 -18.02
CA GLY A 461 19.34 26.26 -19.34
C GLY A 461 18.24 26.76 -20.29
N GLY A 462 17.10 27.22 -19.77
CA GLY A 462 15.98 27.74 -20.56
C GLY A 462 14.96 26.68 -20.97
N GLU A 463 14.99 25.51 -20.34
CA GLU A 463 14.00 24.46 -20.53
C GLU A 463 12.59 24.88 -20.08
N LYS A 464 11.58 24.18 -20.58
CA LYS A 464 10.17 24.53 -20.34
C LYS A 464 9.57 23.74 -19.18
N GLY A 465 8.85 24.46 -18.31
CA GLY A 465 7.93 23.90 -17.34
C GLY A 465 6.47 24.13 -17.77
N PHE A 466 5.61 23.15 -17.52
CA PHE A 466 4.18 23.20 -17.86
C PHE A 466 3.32 22.99 -16.62
N LEU A 467 2.36 23.88 -16.40
CA LEU A 467 1.37 23.79 -15.34
C LEU A 467 -0.03 23.66 -15.93
N THR A 468 -0.62 22.47 -15.89
CA THR A 468 -1.97 22.22 -16.41
C THR A 468 -3.00 22.19 -15.28
N PHE A 469 -4.02 23.06 -15.34
CA PHE A 469 -5.07 23.14 -14.33
C PHE A 469 -6.21 22.15 -14.58
N GLY A 470 -6.62 21.42 -13.54
CA GLY A 470 -7.68 20.42 -13.57
C GLY A 470 -7.54 19.40 -14.71
N PRO A 471 -6.35 18.81 -14.95
CA PRO A 471 -6.16 17.87 -16.04
C PRO A 471 -7.05 16.65 -15.76
N ARG A 472 -8.04 16.46 -16.62
CA ARG A 472 -9.09 15.48 -16.38
C ARG A 472 -8.54 14.07 -16.60
N TYR A 473 -8.09 13.40 -15.54
CA TYR A 473 -7.35 12.14 -15.65
C TYR A 473 -8.23 10.90 -15.50
N SER A 474 -8.81 10.44 -16.61
CA SER A 474 -9.60 9.21 -16.75
C SER A 474 -10.96 9.16 -16.01
N ARG A 475 -11.95 8.58 -16.70
CA ARG A 475 -13.29 8.35 -16.18
C ARG A 475 -13.82 7.04 -16.73
N ASN A 476 -14.53 6.30 -15.90
CA ASN A 476 -15.11 5.02 -16.31
C ASN A 476 -16.62 5.00 -16.00
N TYR A 477 -17.19 3.80 -15.93
CA TYR A 477 -18.60 3.62 -15.59
C TYR A 477 -18.87 3.91 -14.10
N TYR A 478 -17.87 3.68 -13.25
CA TYR A 478 -17.96 3.66 -11.79
C TYR A 478 -17.52 4.97 -11.11
N GLY A 479 -16.79 5.84 -11.81
CA GLY A 479 -16.31 7.09 -11.22
C GLY A 479 -15.27 7.83 -12.06
N ALA A 480 -14.35 8.51 -11.36
CA ALA A 480 -13.29 9.32 -11.98
C ALA A 480 -12.02 9.37 -11.10
N LYS A 481 -10.88 9.47 -11.77
CA LYS A 481 -9.59 9.92 -11.22
C LYS A 481 -9.35 11.37 -11.71
N LEU A 482 -8.72 12.20 -10.90
CA LEU A 482 -8.46 13.61 -11.24
C LEU A 482 -7.44 14.24 -10.29
N SER A 483 -6.65 15.16 -10.82
CA SER A 483 -5.78 16.09 -10.08
C SER A 483 -6.24 17.54 -10.30
N ALA A 484 -5.94 18.41 -9.35
CA ALA A 484 -6.27 19.84 -9.43
C ALA A 484 -5.26 20.62 -10.28
N LEU A 485 -4.00 20.22 -10.27
CA LEU A 485 -2.92 20.84 -11.03
C LEU A 485 -1.89 19.75 -11.38
N SER A 486 -1.35 19.77 -12.59
CA SER A 486 -0.20 18.94 -12.99
C SER A 486 0.97 19.86 -13.32
N LEU A 487 2.11 19.67 -12.67
CA LEU A 487 3.39 20.27 -13.03
C LEU A 487 4.21 19.23 -13.79
N GLU A 488 4.67 19.59 -14.98
CA GLU A 488 5.53 18.77 -15.82
C GLU A 488 6.79 19.55 -16.19
N ILE A 489 7.96 18.96 -15.92
CA ILE A 489 9.27 19.48 -16.34
C ILE A 489 9.95 18.35 -17.13
N PRO A 490 9.78 18.30 -18.46
CA PRO A 490 10.26 17.18 -19.29
C PRO A 490 11.77 16.95 -19.19
N ALA A 491 12.55 18.03 -19.13
CA ALA A 491 14.00 17.98 -18.99
C ALA A 491 14.46 17.26 -17.71
N ALA A 492 13.64 17.30 -16.66
CA ALA A 492 13.88 16.62 -15.39
C ALA A 492 13.12 15.29 -15.26
N GLN A 493 12.40 14.86 -16.31
CA GLN A 493 11.49 13.70 -16.26
C GLN A 493 10.53 13.77 -15.06
N LEU A 494 10.11 14.99 -14.71
CA LEU A 494 9.36 15.28 -13.50
C LEU A 494 7.88 15.47 -13.85
N LYS A 495 7.01 14.69 -13.21
CA LYS A 495 5.55 14.90 -13.31
C LYS A 495 4.89 14.83 -11.94
N LEU A 496 4.24 15.92 -11.55
CA LEU A 496 3.65 16.14 -10.23
C LEU A 496 2.16 16.47 -10.38
N ASP A 497 1.29 15.59 -9.90
CA ASP A 497 -0.15 15.78 -9.84
C ASP A 497 -0.59 16.21 -8.43
N LEU A 498 -0.95 17.48 -8.27
CA LEU A 498 -1.34 18.09 -7.00
C LEU A 498 -2.86 18.05 -6.77
N GLY A 499 -3.26 17.85 -5.52
CA GLY A 499 -4.68 17.77 -5.14
C GLY A 499 -5.37 16.59 -5.81
N TRP A 500 -4.78 15.41 -5.73
CA TRP A 500 -5.26 14.22 -6.43
C TRP A 500 -6.41 13.51 -5.69
N LEU A 501 -7.39 13.01 -6.44
CA LEU A 501 -8.36 12.08 -5.90
C LEU A 501 -8.81 11.07 -6.96
N GLU A 502 -9.18 9.89 -6.48
CA GLU A 502 -9.94 8.88 -7.18
C GLU A 502 -11.15 8.52 -6.32
N SER A 503 -12.34 8.60 -6.91
CA SER A 503 -13.53 8.03 -6.28
C SER A 503 -14.35 7.28 -7.29
N GLN A 504 -14.79 6.10 -6.88
CA GLN A 504 -15.57 5.16 -7.64
C GLN A 504 -16.59 4.48 -6.72
N ILE A 505 -17.76 4.18 -7.28
CA ILE A 505 -18.79 3.40 -6.63
C ILE A 505 -19.07 2.21 -7.55
N TYR A 506 -18.84 1.01 -7.05
CA TYR A 506 -19.17 -0.22 -7.76
C TYR A 506 -20.55 -0.67 -7.27
N PRO A 507 -21.63 -0.40 -8.01
CA PRO A 507 -22.96 -0.88 -7.65
C PRO A 507 -23.00 -2.41 -7.64
N ARG A 508 -24.04 -2.96 -7.01
CA ARG A 508 -24.33 -4.40 -7.04
C ARG A 508 -24.53 -4.89 -8.48
#